data_AF-A0AAP6GEI5-F1
#
_entry.id   AF-A0AAP6GEI5-F1
#
_cell.length_a   1.000
_cell.length_b   1.000
_cell.length_c   1.000
_cell.angle_alpha   90.00
_cell.angle_beta   90.00
_cell.angle_gamma   90.00
#
_symmetry.space_group_name_H-M   'P 1'
#
loop_
_entity.id
_entity.type
_entity.pdbx_description
1 polymer ?
#
loop_
_entity_poly.entity_id
_entity_poly.type
_entity_poly.pdbx_seq_one_letter_code
_entity_poly.pdbx_strand_id
1 'polypeptide(L)'
;MKLVRHGMGASLLILPALCVAAPSLDLQYSTFYSQMKTFAKGEFGDARLGFYLTDPQNGQRCGLASARVSTLDREVAAEVTIDSELRLPYDDDLNLDKATVVVELTEPHAACDMSVQVMADAPPVSDGQGFRVSEVVTRQQKMQSLLDKLAGMVGKHFLPEMAGVRMTLVQPSGTAYLIDGARQQPLSWQDGQLLLRNEQLADFAAGRLQLEGEILRLTPWLHKG
;
A
#
# COMPACT_ATOMS: atom_id res chain seq x y z
N MET A 1 -62.49 49.33 19.50
CA MET A 1 -61.93 48.10 20.10
C MET A 1 -60.58 47.83 19.45
N LYS A 2 -59.48 47.89 20.22
CA LYS A 2 -58.12 47.65 19.73
C LYS A 2 -57.79 46.16 19.91
N LEU A 3 -57.48 45.45 18.82
CA LEU A 3 -57.02 44.06 18.86
C LEU A 3 -55.51 44.04 19.08
N VAL A 4 -55.07 43.53 20.23
CA VAL A 4 -53.67 43.27 20.56
C VAL A 4 -53.31 41.90 19.99
N ARG A 5 -52.22 41.84 19.23
CA ARG A 5 -51.73 40.61 18.59
C ARG A 5 -50.48 40.15 19.37
N HIS A 6 -50.62 39.08 20.14
CA HIS A 6 -49.51 38.46 20.86
C HIS A 6 -48.66 37.61 19.89
N GLY A 7 -47.38 37.93 19.77
CA GLY A 7 -46.40 37.11 19.05
C GLY A 7 -45.81 36.05 19.97
N MET A 8 -46.00 34.78 19.63
CA MET A 8 -45.24 33.66 20.21
C MET A 8 -43.84 33.64 19.59
N GLY A 9 -42.82 33.90 20.41
CA GLY A 9 -41.42 33.71 20.02
C GLY A 9 -41.04 32.23 20.10
N ALA A 10 -40.75 31.60 18.97
CA ALA A 10 -40.12 30.29 18.91
C ALA A 10 -38.61 30.44 19.18
N SER A 11 -38.14 29.96 20.33
CA SER A 11 -36.71 29.86 20.63
C SER A 11 -36.13 28.66 19.89
N LEU A 12 -35.34 28.94 18.85
CA LEU A 12 -34.58 27.96 18.09
C LEU A 12 -33.31 27.60 18.88
N LEU A 13 -33.25 26.40 19.44
CA LEU A 13 -32.05 25.85 20.08
C LEU A 13 -31.03 25.51 18.99
N ILE A 14 -29.99 26.34 18.85
CA ILE A 14 -28.84 26.07 17.99
C ILE A 14 -27.97 25.05 18.73
N LEU A 15 -28.01 23.78 18.33
CA LEU A 15 -27.01 22.80 18.78
C LEU A 15 -25.66 23.18 18.15
N PRO A 16 -24.60 23.43 18.94
CA PRO A 16 -23.27 23.63 18.39
C PRO A 16 -22.79 22.32 17.77
N ALA A 17 -22.56 22.32 16.46
CA ALA A 17 -21.85 21.25 15.78
C ALA A 17 -20.40 21.26 16.28
N LEU A 18 -20.06 20.34 17.17
CA LEU A 18 -18.68 20.08 17.56
C LEU A 18 -17.96 19.52 16.33
N CYS A 19 -17.11 20.33 15.70
CA CYS A 19 -16.16 19.86 14.70
C CYS A 19 -15.17 18.96 15.42
N VAL A 20 -15.36 17.64 15.32
CA VAL A 20 -14.35 16.67 15.76
C VAL A 20 -13.21 16.78 14.76
N ALA A 21 -12.07 17.32 15.21
CA ALA A 21 -10.86 17.34 14.39
C ALA A 21 -10.47 15.90 14.06
N ALA A 22 -10.07 15.65 12.81
CA ALA A 22 -9.60 14.33 12.40
C ALA A 22 -8.42 13.91 13.30
N PRO A 23 -8.41 12.67 13.80
CA PRO A 23 -7.29 12.17 14.59
C PRO A 23 -6.01 12.24 13.74
N SER A 24 -4.97 12.86 14.28
CA SER A 24 -3.67 12.99 13.61
C SER A 24 -2.58 12.29 14.40
N LEU A 25 -1.57 11.82 13.68
CA LEU A 25 -0.43 11.11 14.23
C LEU A 25 0.86 11.70 13.64
N ASP A 26 1.78 12.03 14.54
CA ASP A 26 3.10 12.56 14.20
C ASP A 26 4.15 11.47 14.32
N LEU A 27 4.87 11.22 13.23
CA LEU A 27 5.90 10.18 13.13
C LEU A 27 7.22 10.81 12.70
N GLN A 28 8.33 10.31 13.23
CA GLN A 28 9.64 10.82 12.85
C GLN A 28 10.01 10.39 11.42
N TYR A 29 10.29 11.34 10.53
CA TYR A 29 10.69 11.04 9.15
C TYR A 29 11.97 10.19 9.08
N SER A 30 12.89 10.35 10.04
CA SER A 30 14.13 9.58 10.14
C SER A 30 13.90 8.06 10.23
N THR A 31 12.78 7.63 10.79
CA THR A 31 12.41 6.20 10.90
C THR A 31 12.15 5.61 9.51
N PHE A 32 11.40 6.31 8.67
CA PHE A 32 11.13 5.92 7.29
C PHE A 32 12.37 6.07 6.41
N TYR A 33 13.07 7.19 6.53
CA TYR A 33 14.28 7.49 5.77
C TYR A 33 15.34 6.40 5.94
N SER A 34 15.52 5.88 7.16
CA SER A 34 16.47 4.78 7.41
C SER A 34 16.15 3.51 6.61
N GLN A 35 14.87 3.19 6.46
CA GLN A 35 14.41 2.07 5.64
C GLN A 35 14.60 2.37 4.15
N MET A 36 14.19 3.56 3.70
CA MET A 36 14.35 4.01 2.31
C MET A 36 15.83 4.06 1.88
N LYS A 37 16.74 4.49 2.76
CA LYS A 37 18.18 4.55 2.48
C LYS A 37 18.79 3.17 2.19
N THR A 38 18.29 2.14 2.86
CA THR A 38 18.73 0.76 2.61
C THR A 38 18.31 0.30 1.21
N PHE A 39 17.10 0.68 0.81
CA PHE A 39 16.54 0.42 -0.51
C PHE A 39 17.22 1.24 -1.63
N ALA A 40 17.33 2.55 -1.47
CA ALA A 40 17.85 3.49 -2.45
C ALA A 40 19.30 3.22 -2.88
N LYS A 41 20.06 2.48 -2.06
CA LYS A 41 21.43 2.06 -2.36
C LYS A 41 21.53 0.82 -3.25
N GLY A 42 20.42 0.18 -3.60
CA GLY A 42 20.41 -1.05 -4.41
C GLY A 42 19.59 -0.93 -5.69
N GLU A 43 19.85 -1.85 -6.62
CA GLU A 43 19.14 -1.94 -7.90
C GLU A 43 18.03 -3.01 -7.86
N PHE A 44 16.93 -2.67 -7.21
CA PHE A 44 15.80 -3.58 -7.04
C PHE A 44 14.72 -3.43 -8.13
N GLY A 45 14.97 -2.62 -9.17
CA GLY A 45 14.02 -2.42 -10.27
C GLY A 45 12.65 -1.99 -9.76
N ASP A 46 11.62 -2.74 -10.12
CA ASP A 46 10.23 -2.49 -9.72
C ASP A 46 9.90 -2.94 -8.28
N ALA A 47 10.80 -3.66 -7.60
CA ALA A 47 10.59 -4.02 -6.20
C ALA A 47 10.96 -2.85 -5.29
N ARG A 48 10.25 -2.70 -4.17
CA ARG A 48 10.40 -1.61 -3.21
C ARG A 48 9.88 -1.98 -1.82
N LEU A 49 10.17 -1.10 -0.86
CA LEU A 49 9.50 -1.10 0.44
C LEU A 49 8.24 -0.25 0.34
N GLY A 50 7.11 -0.76 0.79
CA GLY A 50 5.93 0.04 1.08
C GLY A 50 5.75 0.20 2.58
N PHE A 51 5.30 1.39 2.97
CA PHE A 51 5.07 1.75 4.36
C PHE A 51 3.58 1.77 4.64
N TYR A 52 3.19 1.12 5.73
CA TYR A 52 1.84 1.14 6.26
C TYR A 52 1.90 1.48 7.73
N LEU A 53 0.78 1.91 8.29
CA LEU A 53 0.58 1.93 9.72
C LEU A 53 -0.38 0.80 10.11
N THR A 54 -0.05 0.08 11.19
CA THR A 54 -0.86 -1.03 11.68
C THR A 54 -1.00 -0.98 13.19
N ASP A 55 -2.16 -1.42 13.69
CA ASP A 55 -2.36 -1.66 15.11
C ASP A 55 -1.46 -2.81 15.57
N PRO A 56 -0.56 -2.60 16.56
CA PRO A 56 0.38 -3.61 17.00
C PRO A 56 -0.27 -4.81 17.72
N GLN A 57 -1.51 -4.69 18.17
CA GLN A 57 -2.22 -5.75 18.89
C GLN A 57 -2.85 -6.79 17.95
N ASN A 58 -3.40 -6.34 16.83
CA ASN A 58 -4.16 -7.21 15.91
C ASN A 58 -3.58 -7.23 14.48
N GLY A 59 -2.62 -6.36 14.16
CA GLY A 59 -2.00 -6.24 12.84
C GLY A 59 -2.91 -5.60 11.78
N GLN A 60 -4.09 -5.08 12.16
CA GLN A 60 -5.00 -4.41 11.26
C GLN A 60 -4.37 -3.10 10.78
N ARG A 61 -4.55 -2.80 9.50
CA ARG A 61 -4.10 -1.55 8.90
C ARG A 61 -4.89 -0.38 9.48
N CYS A 62 -4.17 0.67 9.89
CA CYS A 62 -4.77 1.95 10.21
C CYS A 62 -5.14 2.66 8.91
N GLY A 63 -6.38 3.14 8.81
CA GLY A 63 -6.83 3.88 7.64
C GLY A 63 -6.23 5.29 7.61
N LEU A 64 -5.62 5.66 6.50
CA LEU A 64 -4.99 6.96 6.31
C LEU A 64 -5.83 7.82 5.35
N ALA A 65 -6.15 9.04 5.76
CA ALA A 65 -6.91 10.00 4.95
C ALA A 65 -5.98 10.92 4.14
N SER A 66 -4.91 11.39 4.77
CA SER A 66 -3.90 12.25 4.14
C SER A 66 -2.57 12.14 4.87
N ALA A 67 -1.49 12.59 4.23
CA ALA A 67 -0.20 12.70 4.86
C ALA A 67 0.62 13.86 4.29
N ARG A 68 1.49 14.43 5.13
CA ARG A 68 2.49 15.43 4.73
C ARG A 68 3.78 15.26 5.53
N VAL A 69 4.88 15.72 4.97
CA VAL A 69 6.16 15.83 5.66
C VAL A 69 6.41 17.30 5.99
N SER A 70 6.50 17.61 7.26
CA SER A 70 6.60 18.97 7.79
C SER A 70 7.97 19.18 8.44
N THR A 71 8.58 20.32 8.14
CA THR A 71 9.77 20.86 8.81
C THR A 71 9.41 22.20 9.45
N LEU A 72 10.36 22.88 10.09
CA LEU A 72 10.14 24.24 10.59
C LEU A 72 9.79 25.23 9.47
N ASP A 73 10.36 25.04 8.28
CA ASP A 73 10.35 26.06 7.22
C ASP A 73 9.52 25.67 5.98
N ARG A 74 9.14 24.39 5.84
CA ARG A 74 8.38 23.90 4.69
C ARG A 74 7.51 22.68 4.99
N GLU A 75 6.47 22.53 4.17
CA GLU A 75 5.67 21.31 4.07
C GLU A 75 5.80 20.69 2.68
N VAL A 76 5.90 19.37 2.64
CA VAL A 76 5.97 18.57 1.42
C VAL A 76 4.82 17.58 1.44
N ALA A 77 4.04 17.52 0.35
CA ALA A 77 2.96 16.56 0.22
C ALA A 77 3.49 15.11 0.23
N ALA A 78 2.83 14.24 0.98
CA ALA A 78 3.02 12.79 0.87
C ALA A 78 1.77 12.18 0.23
N GLU A 79 1.96 11.08 -0.48
CA GLU A 79 0.86 10.36 -1.11
C GLU A 79 0.35 9.27 -0.17
N VAL A 80 -0.98 9.14 -0.11
CA VAL A 80 -1.67 8.04 0.55
C VAL A 80 -2.51 7.31 -0.49
N THR A 81 -2.25 6.02 -0.69
CA THR A 81 -3.02 5.21 -1.64
C THR A 81 -4.38 4.83 -1.05
N ILE A 82 -5.29 4.35 -1.89
CA ILE A 82 -6.62 3.87 -1.45
C ILE A 82 -6.54 2.74 -0.42
N ASP A 83 -5.47 1.97 -0.42
CA ASP A 83 -5.23 0.92 0.57
C ASP A 83 -4.37 1.39 1.74
N SER A 84 -4.22 2.71 1.94
CA SER A 84 -3.48 3.32 3.04
C SER A 84 -1.97 3.04 3.03
N GLU A 85 -1.38 2.85 1.84
CA GLU A 85 0.07 2.88 1.67
C GLU A 85 0.54 4.33 1.79
N LEU A 86 1.51 4.56 2.68
CA LEU A 86 2.13 5.86 2.88
C LEU A 86 3.38 5.98 1.99
N ARG A 87 3.33 6.86 1.00
CA ARG A 87 4.40 7.11 0.05
C ARG A 87 5.08 8.44 0.37
N LEU A 88 6.33 8.32 0.82
CA LEU A 88 7.15 9.46 1.25
C LEU A 88 8.24 9.74 0.21
N PRO A 89 8.61 11.01 0.00
CA PRO A 89 9.79 11.33 -0.78
C PRO A 89 11.04 10.79 -0.07
N TYR A 90 12.01 10.28 -0.84
CA TYR A 90 13.35 10.01 -0.33
C TYR A 90 14.20 11.27 -0.49
N ASP A 91 14.42 12.00 0.62
CA ASP A 91 15.05 13.32 0.64
C ASP A 91 15.98 13.42 1.87
N ASP A 92 17.27 13.61 1.61
CA ASP A 92 18.29 13.74 2.66
C ASP A 92 18.07 14.99 3.52
N ASP A 93 17.59 16.10 2.93
CA ASP A 93 17.39 17.37 3.62
C ASP A 93 16.23 17.25 4.61
N LEU A 94 15.13 16.58 4.24
CA LEU A 94 14.02 16.32 5.18
C LEU A 94 14.49 15.52 6.41
N ASN A 95 15.46 14.62 6.25
CA ASN A 95 16.04 13.87 7.38
C ASN A 95 17.03 14.72 8.21
N LEU A 96 17.80 15.60 7.59
CA LEU A 96 18.69 16.53 8.28
C LEU A 96 17.89 17.56 9.09
N ASP A 97 16.81 18.09 8.50
CA ASP A 97 15.89 19.08 9.09
C ASP A 97 14.96 18.49 10.17
N LYS A 98 15.12 17.21 10.50
CA LYS A 98 14.31 16.48 11.50
C LYS A 98 12.82 16.57 11.22
N ALA A 99 12.43 16.38 9.97
CA ALA A 99 11.05 16.46 9.57
C ALA A 99 10.15 15.48 10.33
N THR A 100 8.89 15.88 10.49
CA THR A 100 7.80 15.09 11.03
C THR A 100 6.87 14.69 9.90
N VAL A 101 6.56 13.41 9.80
CA VAL A 101 5.47 12.90 8.97
C VAL A 101 4.19 13.05 9.76
N VAL A 102 3.30 13.94 9.30
CA VAL A 102 1.98 14.14 9.91
C VAL A 102 0.97 13.38 9.07
N VAL A 103 0.23 12.49 9.71
CA VAL A 103 -0.76 11.62 9.07
C VAL A 103 -2.13 11.89 9.68
N GLU A 104 -3.13 12.10 8.84
CA GLU A 104 -4.53 12.13 9.26
C GLU A 104 -5.13 10.73 9.13
N LEU A 105 -5.72 10.23 10.22
CA LEU A 105 -6.34 8.91 10.26
C LEU A 105 -7.82 9.02 9.89
N THR A 106 -8.33 8.01 9.18
CA THR A 106 -9.76 7.94 8.85
C THR A 106 -10.63 7.68 10.07
N GLU A 107 -10.06 7.06 11.10
CA GLU A 107 -10.71 6.75 12.36
C GLU A 107 -9.71 6.81 13.53
N PRO A 108 -10.18 7.02 14.77
CA PRO A 108 -9.31 7.01 15.94
C PRO A 108 -8.73 5.60 16.18
N HIS A 109 -7.41 5.52 16.34
CA HIS A 109 -6.71 4.31 16.75
C HIS A 109 -5.99 4.55 18.08
N ALA A 110 -5.90 3.52 18.93
CA ALA A 110 -5.17 3.60 20.20
C ALA A 110 -3.64 3.64 19.99
N ALA A 111 -3.16 2.93 18.95
CA ALA A 111 -1.78 2.95 18.49
C ALA A 111 -1.72 2.56 17.00
N CYS A 112 -0.78 3.14 16.27
CA CYS A 112 -0.51 2.85 14.87
C CYS A 112 0.99 2.85 14.64
N ASP A 113 1.58 1.66 14.55
CA ASP A 113 3.01 1.48 14.38
C ASP A 113 3.38 1.31 12.91
N MET A 114 4.58 1.76 12.54
CA MET A 114 5.10 1.59 11.19
C MET A 114 5.31 0.10 10.87
N SER A 115 4.67 -0.35 9.82
CA SER A 115 4.86 -1.66 9.20
C SER A 115 5.50 -1.50 7.83
N VAL A 116 6.51 -2.32 7.55
CA VAL A 116 7.27 -2.28 6.30
C VAL A 116 7.03 -3.57 5.54
N GLN A 117 6.66 -3.46 4.27
CA GLN A 117 6.39 -4.60 3.41
C GLN A 117 7.24 -4.54 2.14
N VAL A 118 7.89 -5.66 1.77
CA VAL A 118 8.46 -5.82 0.43
C VAL A 118 7.33 -6.02 -0.57
N MET A 119 7.33 -5.23 -1.64
CA MET A 119 6.34 -5.27 -2.70
C MET A 119 6.95 -4.86 -4.04
N ALA A 120 6.16 -4.91 -5.10
CA ALA A 120 6.48 -4.32 -6.39
C ALA A 120 5.26 -3.60 -6.97
N ASP A 121 5.50 -2.54 -7.73
CA ASP A 121 4.42 -1.85 -8.44
C ASP A 121 3.85 -2.73 -9.56
N ALA A 122 2.59 -2.51 -9.90
CA ALA A 122 1.92 -3.24 -10.97
C ALA A 122 2.67 -3.08 -12.30
N PRO A 123 2.77 -4.13 -13.14
CA PRO A 123 3.23 -3.97 -14.51
C PRO A 123 2.34 -2.98 -15.26
N PRO A 124 2.90 -2.13 -16.13
CA PRO A 124 2.09 -1.29 -16.99
C PRO A 124 1.23 -2.17 -17.90
N VAL A 125 -0.02 -1.77 -18.12
CA VAL A 125 -0.90 -2.49 -19.05
C VAL A 125 -0.34 -2.32 -20.45
N SER A 126 0.06 -3.44 -21.07
CA SER A 126 0.58 -3.44 -22.44
C SER A 126 -0.58 -3.52 -23.44
N ASP A 127 -0.88 -2.41 -24.10
CA ASP A 127 -1.72 -2.34 -25.31
C ASP A 127 -3.13 -2.95 -25.17
N GLY A 128 -3.74 -2.86 -23.98
CA GLY A 128 -5.09 -3.36 -23.71
C GLY A 128 -5.23 -4.89 -23.68
N GLN A 129 -4.13 -5.65 -23.76
CA GLN A 129 -4.12 -7.11 -23.85
C GLN A 129 -3.65 -7.79 -22.55
N GLY A 130 -3.75 -7.12 -21.40
CA GLY A 130 -3.12 -7.58 -20.15
C GLY A 130 -1.61 -7.33 -20.13
N PHE A 131 -0.87 -7.96 -19.22
CA PHE A 131 0.58 -7.78 -19.05
C PHE A 131 1.33 -9.10 -19.26
N ARG A 132 2.63 -9.04 -19.59
CA ARG A 132 3.40 -10.26 -19.87
C ARG A 132 3.69 -11.01 -18.57
N VAL A 133 3.58 -12.33 -18.60
CA VAL A 133 3.92 -13.16 -17.42
C VAL A 133 5.39 -12.97 -17.02
N SER A 134 6.27 -12.77 -18.00
CA SER A 134 7.68 -12.45 -17.76
C SER A 134 7.90 -11.19 -16.92
N GLU A 135 7.01 -10.19 -16.97
CA GLU A 135 7.11 -8.97 -16.16
C GLU A 135 6.75 -9.23 -14.70
N VAL A 136 5.83 -10.16 -14.45
CA VAL A 136 5.50 -10.65 -13.10
C VAL A 136 6.68 -11.42 -12.52
N VAL A 137 7.28 -12.32 -13.32
CA VAL A 137 8.45 -13.11 -12.93
C VAL A 137 9.65 -12.20 -12.62
N THR A 138 9.87 -11.16 -13.44
CA THR A 138 10.93 -10.18 -13.19
C THR A 138 10.73 -9.48 -11.84
N ARG A 139 9.50 -9.00 -11.56
CA ARG A 139 9.15 -8.39 -10.27
C ARG A 139 9.31 -9.36 -9.10
N GLN A 140 8.94 -10.62 -9.28
CA GLN A 140 9.14 -11.67 -8.30
C GLN A 140 10.62 -11.82 -7.92
N GLN A 141 11.50 -11.94 -8.90
CA GLN A 141 12.95 -12.06 -8.69
C GLN A 141 13.53 -10.84 -8.01
N LYS A 142 13.05 -9.64 -8.36
CA LYS A 142 13.45 -8.39 -7.73
C LYS A 142 13.00 -8.30 -6.27
N MET A 143 11.78 -8.74 -5.95
CA MET A 143 11.30 -8.83 -4.57
C MET A 143 12.12 -9.83 -3.76
N GLN A 144 12.44 -11.01 -4.32
CA GLN A 144 13.33 -11.98 -3.66
C GLN A 144 14.70 -11.38 -3.38
N SER A 145 15.29 -10.67 -4.36
CA SER A 145 16.59 -10.02 -4.19
C SER A 145 16.58 -8.97 -3.07
N LEU A 146 15.47 -8.23 -2.93
CA LEU A 146 15.28 -7.28 -1.84
C LEU A 146 15.13 -7.99 -0.49
N LEU A 147 14.34 -9.07 -0.42
CA LEU A 147 14.22 -9.89 0.79
C LEU A 147 15.58 -10.44 1.24
N ASP A 148 16.36 -11.01 0.32
CA ASP A 148 17.70 -11.54 0.60
C ASP A 148 18.64 -10.46 1.13
N LYS A 149 18.57 -9.25 0.56
CA LYS A 149 19.37 -8.11 1.02
C LYS A 149 19.00 -7.71 2.45
N LEU A 150 17.70 -7.65 2.76
CA LEU A 150 17.20 -7.26 4.09
C LEU A 150 17.52 -8.33 5.14
N ALA A 151 17.42 -9.61 4.78
CA ALA A 151 17.77 -10.71 5.68
C ALA A 151 19.27 -10.82 5.94
N GLY A 152 20.10 -10.27 5.04
CA GLY A 152 21.55 -10.32 5.15
C GLY A 152 22.12 -11.73 4.96
N MET A 153 23.44 -11.85 5.16
CA MET A 153 24.18 -13.06 4.78
C MET A 153 23.70 -14.33 5.49
N VAL A 154 23.34 -14.23 6.77
CA VAL A 154 22.89 -15.37 7.58
C VAL A 154 21.37 -15.55 7.49
N GLY A 155 20.61 -14.45 7.52
CA GLY A 155 19.14 -14.49 7.53
C GLY A 155 18.52 -15.08 6.26
N LYS A 156 19.17 -14.94 5.10
CA LYS A 156 18.66 -15.49 3.82
C LYS A 156 18.41 -17.00 3.85
N HIS A 157 19.14 -17.74 4.70
CA HIS A 157 18.96 -19.19 4.85
C HIS A 157 17.71 -19.57 5.65
N PHE A 158 17.10 -18.60 6.32
CA PHE A 158 15.88 -18.76 7.11
C PHE A 158 14.68 -18.08 6.47
N LEU A 159 14.86 -17.42 5.32
CA LEU A 159 13.74 -16.90 4.55
C LEU A 159 12.95 -18.08 3.97
N PRO A 160 11.63 -18.13 4.16
CA PRO A 160 10.81 -19.12 3.47
C PRO A 160 10.87 -18.90 1.96
N GLU A 161 10.76 -19.98 1.21
CA GLU A 161 10.69 -19.88 -0.25
C GLU A 161 9.41 -19.16 -0.69
N MET A 162 9.55 -18.34 -1.72
CA MET A 162 8.41 -17.75 -2.40
C MET A 162 7.69 -18.83 -3.21
N ALA A 163 6.48 -19.20 -2.78
CA ALA A 163 5.57 -20.07 -3.53
C ALA A 163 4.98 -19.39 -4.78
N GLY A 164 5.10 -18.06 -4.85
CA GLY A 164 4.62 -17.28 -5.98
C GLY A 164 4.52 -15.79 -5.68
N VAL A 165 3.61 -15.14 -6.40
CA VAL A 165 3.28 -13.72 -6.26
C VAL A 165 1.81 -13.57 -5.87
N ARG A 166 1.55 -12.71 -4.88
CA ARG A 166 0.19 -12.24 -4.57
C ARG A 166 0.00 -10.88 -5.22
N MET A 167 -1.02 -10.76 -6.06
CA MET A 167 -1.49 -9.48 -6.60
C MET A 167 -2.66 -9.00 -5.76
N THR A 168 -2.57 -7.78 -5.25
CA THR A 168 -3.69 -7.12 -4.55
C THR A 168 -4.44 -6.23 -5.55
N LEU A 169 -5.75 -6.39 -5.62
CA LEU A 169 -6.64 -5.66 -6.51
C LEU A 169 -7.60 -4.78 -5.71
N VAL A 170 -8.06 -3.70 -6.34
CA VAL A 170 -9.15 -2.87 -5.80
C VAL A 170 -10.45 -3.66 -5.75
N GLN A 171 -10.74 -4.47 -6.77
CA GLN A 171 -11.97 -5.24 -6.86
C GLN A 171 -11.92 -6.46 -5.92
N PRO A 172 -12.95 -6.71 -5.12
CA PRO A 172 -12.94 -7.78 -4.12
C PRO A 172 -12.92 -9.18 -4.74
N SER A 173 -13.48 -9.36 -5.93
CA SER A 173 -13.48 -10.64 -6.62
C SER A 173 -13.53 -10.47 -8.13
N GLY A 174 -13.14 -11.53 -8.85
CA GLY A 174 -13.18 -11.59 -10.30
C GLY A 174 -12.36 -12.76 -10.82
N THR A 175 -12.13 -12.77 -12.14
CA THR A 175 -11.40 -13.82 -12.82
C THR A 175 -10.35 -13.23 -13.75
N ALA A 176 -9.10 -13.63 -13.55
CA ALA A 176 -7.99 -13.39 -14.44
C ALA A 176 -7.77 -14.61 -15.33
N TYR A 177 -7.01 -14.45 -16.40
CA TYR A 177 -6.70 -15.50 -17.35
C TYR A 177 -5.21 -15.47 -17.68
N LEU A 178 -4.52 -16.59 -17.47
CA LEU A 178 -3.23 -16.84 -18.10
C LEU A 178 -3.47 -17.36 -19.51
N ILE A 179 -2.89 -16.71 -20.51
CA ILE A 179 -3.10 -16.99 -21.93
C ILE A 179 -1.75 -17.19 -22.60
N ASP A 180 -1.55 -18.33 -23.26
CA ASP A 180 -0.38 -18.62 -24.08
C ASP A 180 -0.80 -19.36 -25.36
N GLY A 181 -0.84 -18.62 -26.47
CA GLY A 181 -1.41 -19.11 -27.73
C GLY A 181 -2.87 -19.50 -27.56
N ALA A 182 -3.19 -20.78 -27.82
CA ALA A 182 -4.54 -21.33 -27.64
C ALA A 182 -4.80 -21.83 -26.20
N ARG A 183 -3.78 -21.88 -25.34
CA ARG A 183 -3.94 -22.30 -23.94
C ARG A 183 -4.45 -21.14 -23.12
N GLN A 184 -5.49 -21.40 -22.32
CA GLN A 184 -6.05 -20.44 -21.38
C GLN A 184 -6.34 -21.13 -20.06
N GLN A 185 -5.88 -20.52 -18.96
CA GLN A 185 -6.17 -20.98 -17.60
C GLN A 185 -6.88 -19.86 -16.82
N PRO A 186 -8.11 -20.08 -16.34
CA PRO A 186 -8.79 -19.14 -15.47
C PRO A 186 -8.20 -19.16 -14.06
N LEU A 187 -8.11 -17.98 -13.45
CA LEU A 187 -7.65 -17.76 -12.09
C LEU A 187 -8.64 -16.84 -11.37
N SER A 188 -9.41 -17.40 -10.45
CA SER A 188 -10.30 -16.58 -9.63
C SER A 188 -9.53 -15.88 -8.52
N TRP A 189 -9.95 -14.65 -8.20
CA TRP A 189 -9.52 -13.95 -6.99
C TRP A 189 -10.71 -13.65 -6.09
N GLN A 190 -10.44 -13.60 -4.79
CA GLN A 190 -11.38 -13.26 -3.72
C GLN A 190 -10.64 -12.39 -2.71
N ASP A 191 -11.39 -11.61 -1.92
CA ASP A 191 -10.86 -10.64 -0.95
C ASP A 191 -9.80 -9.69 -1.54
N GLY A 192 -9.93 -9.38 -2.83
CA GLY A 192 -8.97 -8.57 -3.58
C GLY A 192 -7.61 -9.22 -3.79
N GLN A 193 -7.49 -10.55 -3.67
CA GLN A 193 -6.22 -11.26 -3.76
C GLN A 193 -6.21 -12.31 -4.87
N LEU A 194 -5.42 -12.05 -5.91
CA LEU A 194 -5.06 -13.04 -6.93
C LEU A 194 -3.72 -13.68 -6.58
N LEU A 195 -3.68 -15.01 -6.49
CA LEU A 195 -2.47 -15.76 -6.22
C LEU A 195 -1.95 -16.41 -7.51
N LEU A 196 -0.69 -16.13 -7.84
CA LEU A 196 0.03 -16.71 -8.97
C LEU A 196 1.13 -17.61 -8.42
N ARG A 197 0.98 -18.92 -8.60
CA ARG A 197 1.98 -19.91 -8.18
C ARG A 197 3.17 -19.94 -9.13
N ASN A 198 4.33 -20.38 -8.64
CA ASN A 198 5.53 -20.57 -9.45
C ASN A 198 5.30 -21.52 -10.64
N GLU A 199 4.55 -22.61 -10.45
CA GLU A 199 4.26 -23.56 -11.52
C GLU A 199 3.48 -22.88 -12.64
N GLN A 200 2.49 -22.06 -12.29
CA GLN A 200 1.67 -21.32 -13.26
C GLN A 200 2.49 -20.26 -14.02
N LEU A 201 3.38 -19.54 -13.30
CA LEU A 201 4.28 -18.57 -13.90
C LEU A 201 5.28 -19.22 -14.86
N ALA A 202 5.75 -20.44 -14.54
CA ALA A 202 6.64 -21.21 -15.41
C ALA A 202 5.90 -21.79 -16.63
N ASP A 203 4.71 -22.37 -16.42
CA ASP A 203 3.91 -23.01 -17.48
C ASP A 203 3.44 -22.01 -18.55
N PHE A 204 3.26 -20.74 -18.16
CA PHE A 204 2.81 -19.63 -19.02
C PHE A 204 3.89 -18.56 -19.21
N ALA A 205 5.18 -18.88 -19.10
CA ALA A 205 6.25 -17.88 -19.09
C ALA A 205 6.29 -16.96 -20.34
N ALA A 206 5.90 -17.48 -21.50
CA ALA A 206 5.80 -16.74 -22.77
C ALA A 206 4.44 -16.04 -22.96
N GLY A 207 3.49 -16.32 -22.09
CA GLY A 207 2.11 -15.88 -22.16
C GLY A 207 1.86 -14.51 -21.53
N ARG A 208 0.57 -14.24 -21.35
CA ARG A 208 0.04 -13.00 -20.79
C ARG A 208 -0.90 -13.30 -19.64
N LEU A 209 -0.94 -12.41 -18.65
CA LEU A 209 -1.96 -12.37 -17.63
C LEU A 209 -2.95 -11.26 -17.99
N GLN A 210 -4.18 -11.65 -18.29
CA GLN A 210 -5.29 -10.75 -18.60
C GLN A 210 -6.26 -10.71 -17.42
N LEU A 211 -6.64 -9.52 -16.96
CA LEU A 211 -7.64 -9.34 -15.92
C LEU A 211 -8.31 -7.98 -16.05
N GLU A 212 -9.58 -7.91 -15.68
CA GLU A 212 -10.36 -6.68 -15.62
C GLU A 212 -10.42 -6.21 -14.16
N GLY A 213 -9.39 -5.47 -13.75
CA GLY A 213 -9.24 -5.00 -12.38
C GLY A 213 -8.02 -4.09 -12.24
N GLU A 214 -8.09 -3.19 -11.27
CA GLU A 214 -7.01 -2.28 -10.93
C GLU A 214 -6.10 -2.97 -9.90
N ILE A 215 -4.83 -3.13 -10.26
CA ILE A 215 -3.82 -3.77 -9.41
C ILE A 215 -3.19 -2.69 -8.56
N LEU A 216 -3.25 -2.87 -7.24
CA LEU A 216 -2.62 -1.97 -6.28
C LEU A 216 -1.13 -2.27 -6.13
N ARG A 217 -0.76 -3.56 -6.04
CA ARG A 217 0.63 -4.00 -5.86
C ARG A 217 0.79 -5.50 -6.06
N LEU A 218 2.04 -5.91 -6.21
CA LEU A 218 2.50 -7.29 -6.09
C LEU A 218 3.23 -7.45 -4.76
N THR A 219 3.03 -8.57 -4.08
CA THR A 219 3.75 -8.92 -2.85
C THR A 219 4.26 -10.35 -2.91
N PRO A 220 5.33 -10.68 -2.18
CA PRO A 220 5.80 -12.05 -2.07
C PRO A 220 4.71 -12.95 -1.46
N TRP A 221 4.42 -14.07 -2.10
CA TRP A 221 3.64 -15.13 -1.47
C TRP A 221 4.57 -16.21 -0.96
N LEU A 222 4.84 -16.17 0.34
CA LEU A 222 5.73 -17.08 1.03
C LEU A 222 4.94 -18.30 1.49
N HIS A 223 5.51 -19.51 1.35
CA HIS A 223 4.95 -20.69 2.01
C HIS A 223 5.23 -20.57 3.51
N LYS A 224 4.24 -20.86 4.36
CA LYS A 224 4.55 -21.14 5.76
C LYS A 224 5.12 -22.56 5.76
N GLY A 225 6.39 -22.69 6.12
CA GLY A 225 6.99 -23.99 6.45
C GLY A 225 6.29 -24.65 7.62
#